data_AF-A0A3M5X8T0-F1
#
_entry.id   AF-A0A3M5X8T0-F1
#
_cell.length_a   1.000
_cell.length_b   1.000
_cell.length_c   1.000
_cell.angle_alpha   90.00
_cell.angle_beta   90.00
_cell.angle_gamma   90.00
#
_symmetry.space_group_name_H-M   'P 1'
#
loop_
_entity.id
_entity.type
_entity.pdbx_description
1 polymer ?
#
loop_
_entity_poly.entity_id
_entity_poly.type
_entity_poly.pdbx_seq_one_letter_code
_entity_poly.pdbx_strand_id
1 'polypeptide(L)'
;MVPLSNAEFRLLRVFLERPHRVLSREQLLDAARGRSIEAFDRSIDLLVSRLRQKLGDDPKNPQLIKTVRGEGYLFDARELG
;
A
#
# COMPACT_ATOMS: atom_id res chain seq x y z
N MET A 1 -15.72 -8.82 -7.98
CA MET A 1 -14.68 -9.00 -6.94
C MET A 1 -13.33 -8.73 -7.59
N VAL A 2 -12.48 -7.86 -7.03
CA VAL A 2 -11.14 -7.60 -7.58
C VAL A 2 -10.12 -8.48 -6.84
N PRO A 3 -9.46 -9.44 -7.50
CA PRO A 3 -8.53 -10.34 -6.83
C PRO A 3 -7.22 -9.62 -6.46
N LEU A 4 -6.79 -9.76 -5.22
CA LEU A 4 -5.48 -9.31 -4.75
C LEU A 4 -4.54 -10.51 -4.65
N SER A 5 -3.30 -10.34 -5.10
CA SER A 5 -2.23 -11.28 -4.75
C SER A 5 -1.92 -11.18 -3.25
N ASN A 6 -1.27 -12.20 -2.70
CA ASN A 6 -0.86 -12.19 -1.29
C ASN A 6 -0.03 -10.94 -0.91
N ALA A 7 0.85 -10.47 -1.80
CA ALA A 7 1.66 -9.28 -1.55
C ALA A 7 0.82 -7.98 -1.53
N GLU A 8 -0.11 -7.82 -2.47
CA GLU A 8 -1.01 -6.66 -2.52
C GLU A 8 -1.99 -6.66 -1.34
N PHE A 9 -2.49 -7.83 -0.94
CA PHE A 9 -3.36 -7.98 0.22
C PHE A 9 -2.61 -7.62 1.52
N ARG A 10 -1.38 -8.10 1.70
CA ARG A 10 -0.57 -7.71 2.86
C ARG A 10 -0.26 -6.22 2.87
N LEU A 11 0.09 -5.64 1.74
CA LEU A 11 0.30 -4.20 1.63
C LEU A 11 -0.96 -3.41 2.02
N LEU A 12 -2.13 -3.79 1.50
CA LEU A 12 -3.41 -3.18 1.86
C LEU A 12 -3.69 -3.32 3.36
N ARG A 13 -3.46 -4.50 3.93
CA ARG A 13 -3.63 -4.75 5.36
C ARG A 13 -2.75 -3.83 6.21
N VAL A 14 -1.48 -3.64 5.85
CA VAL A 14 -0.56 -2.75 6.57
C VAL A 14 -1.07 -1.30 6.58
N PHE A 15 -1.59 -0.84 5.45
CA PHE A 15 -2.22 0.47 5.33
C PHE A 15 -3.47 0.61 6.21
N LEU A 16 -4.34 -0.41 6.21
CA LEU A 16 -5.56 -0.41 7.02
C LEU A 16 -5.31 -0.52 8.52
N GLU A 17 -4.22 -1.18 8.93
CA GLU A 17 -3.79 -1.25 10.34
C GLU A 17 -3.16 0.06 10.85
N ARG A 18 -2.72 0.93 9.92
CA ARG A 18 -2.01 2.18 10.24
C ARG A 18 -2.55 3.35 9.38
N PRO A 19 -3.85 3.66 9.46
CA PRO A 19 -4.43 4.74 8.68
C PRO A 19 -3.83 6.09 9.09
N HIS A 20 -3.78 7.04 8.15
CA HIS A 20 -3.26 8.40 8.32
C HIS A 20 -1.81 8.52 8.78
N ARG A 21 -1.03 7.43 8.72
CA ARG A 21 0.39 7.43 9.02
C ARG A 21 1.20 7.35 7.75
N VAL A 22 2.25 8.16 7.66
CA VAL A 22 3.26 8.01 6.61
C VAL A 22 4.11 6.79 6.92
N LEU A 23 4.16 5.85 5.98
CA LEU A 23 4.96 4.64 6.05
C LEU A 23 6.05 4.70 4.99
N SER A 24 7.30 4.55 5.42
CA SER A 24 8.43 4.50 4.51
C SER A 24 8.39 3.24 3.64
N ARG A 25 9.13 3.25 2.53
CA ARG A 25 9.25 2.08 1.65
C ARG A 25 9.79 0.87 2.40
N GLU A 26 10.78 1.07 3.27
CA GLU A 26 11.34 0.02 4.12
C GLU A 26 10.31 -0.50 5.11
N GLN A 27 9.56 0.37 5.80
CA GLN A 27 8.50 -0.04 6.71
C GLN A 27 7.41 -0.85 6.02
N LEU A 28 6.99 -0.43 4.81
CA LEU A 28 6.01 -1.16 4.00
C LEU A 28 6.56 -2.51 3.55
N LEU A 29 7.84 -2.57 3.17
CA LEU A 29 8.51 -3.78 2.74
C LEU A 29 8.64 -4.78 3.88
N ASP A 30 9.08 -4.34 5.06
CA ASP A 30 9.22 -5.19 6.24
C ASP A 30 7.86 -5.69 6.73
N ALA A 31 6.86 -4.81 6.77
CA ALA A 31 5.51 -5.19 7.19
C ALA A 31 4.82 -6.11 6.18
N ALA A 32 5.07 -5.93 4.88
CA ALA A 32 4.46 -6.74 3.83
C ALA A 32 5.16 -8.10 3.65
N ARG A 33 6.44 -8.26 4.02
CA ARG A 33 7.19 -9.53 3.99
C ARG A 33 6.57 -10.61 4.89
N GLY A 34 6.05 -10.26 6.07
CA GLY A 34 5.55 -11.25 7.02
C GLY A 34 6.59 -12.34 7.34
N ARG A 35 6.14 -13.56 7.70
CA ARG A 35 7.03 -14.72 7.96
C ARG A 35 7.44 -15.51 6.70
N SER A 36 6.99 -15.13 5.52
CA SER A 36 7.29 -15.83 4.26
C SER A 36 8.33 -15.06 3.45
N ILE A 37 9.53 -15.63 3.37
CA ILE A 37 10.71 -15.08 2.69
C ILE A 37 10.50 -14.95 1.16
N GLU A 38 9.54 -15.67 0.58
CA GLU A 38 9.50 -15.94 -0.87
C GLU A 38 8.83 -14.86 -1.74
N ALA A 39 8.19 -13.83 -1.19
CA ALA A 39 7.20 -13.05 -1.96
C ALA A 39 7.63 -11.64 -2.44
N PHE A 40 8.84 -11.16 -2.14
CA PHE A 40 9.21 -9.75 -2.42
C PHE A 40 10.39 -9.60 -3.38
N ASP A 41 10.20 -10.07 -4.61
CA ASP A 41 11.07 -9.71 -5.74
C ASP A 41 10.60 -8.41 -6.44
N ARG A 42 9.48 -7.83 -5.98
CA ARG A 42 8.85 -6.64 -6.56
C ARG A 42 9.06 -5.43 -5.66
N SER A 43 9.38 -4.28 -6.25
CA SER A 43 9.50 -3.02 -5.52
C SER A 43 8.15 -2.59 -4.90
N ILE A 44 8.22 -1.87 -3.78
CA ILE A 44 7.03 -1.32 -3.11
C ILE A 44 6.27 -0.36 -4.02
N ASP A 45 6.98 0.45 -4.81
CA ASP A 45 6.35 1.37 -5.76
C ASP A 45 5.50 0.62 -6.80
N LEU A 46 5.94 -0.55 -7.27
CA LEU A 46 5.18 -1.40 -8.20
C LEU A 46 3.96 -2.03 -7.51
N LEU A 47 4.09 -2.48 -6.26
CA LEU A 47 2.98 -3.03 -5.48
C LEU A 47 1.92 -1.96 -5.18
N VAL A 48 2.34 -0.74 -4.81
CA VAL A 48 1.44 0.40 -4.61
C VAL A 48 0.74 0.77 -5.91
N SER A 49 1.46 0.82 -7.04
CA SER A 49 0.87 1.11 -8.34
C SER A 49 -0.24 0.11 -8.71
N ARG A 50 0.02 -1.19 -8.55
CA ARG A 50 -0.98 -2.24 -8.80
C ARG A 50 -2.14 -2.18 -7.82
N LEU A 51 -1.86 -1.93 -6.54
CA LEU A 51 -2.89 -1.82 -5.52
C LEU A 51 -3.82 -0.63 -5.83
N ARG A 52 -3.27 0.54 -6.17
CA ARG A 52 -4.04 1.71 -6.62
C ARG A 52 -4.96 1.37 -7.79
N GLN A 53 -4.42 0.73 -8.83
CA GLN A 53 -5.22 0.32 -9.99
C GLN A 53 -6.39 -0.58 -9.59
N LYS A 54 -6.17 -1.53 -8.67
CA LYS A 54 -7.20 -2.46 -8.19
C LYS A 54 -8.24 -1.81 -7.27
N LEU A 55 -7.84 -0.78 -6.53
CA LEU A 55 -8.72 0.04 -5.69
C LEU A 55 -9.45 1.14 -6.49
N GLY A 56 -9.10 1.34 -7.77
CA GLY A 56 -9.61 2.46 -8.56
C GLY A 56 -9.08 3.83 -8.11
N ASP A 57 -7.92 3.87 -7.46
CA ASP A 57 -7.29 5.08 -6.94
C ASP A 57 -6.40 5.71 -8.03
N ASP A 58 -6.80 6.87 -8.56
CA ASP A 58 -6.05 7.56 -9.61
C ASP A 58 -4.72 8.12 -9.05
N PRO A 59 -3.55 7.73 -9.56
CA PRO A 59 -2.27 8.28 -9.10
C PRO A 59 -2.11 9.79 -9.34
N LYS A 60 -2.86 10.40 -10.26
CA LYS A 60 -2.87 11.85 -10.49
C LYS A 60 -3.73 12.61 -9.47
N ASN A 61 -4.74 11.95 -8.91
CA ASN A 61 -5.62 12.51 -7.89
C ASN A 61 -5.95 11.48 -6.79
N PRO A 62 -4.94 11.05 -6.00
CA PRO A 62 -5.11 9.93 -5.09
C PRO A 62 -6.04 10.29 -3.94
N GLN A 63 -7.07 9.46 -3.74
CA GLN A 63 -8.05 9.56 -2.67
C GLN A 63 -7.78 8.58 -1.53
N LEU A 64 -7.06 7.48 -1.79
CA LEU A 64 -6.79 6.43 -0.81
C LEU A 64 -5.31 6.33 -0.46
N ILE A 65 -4.42 6.18 -1.45
CA ILE A 65 -2.99 6.02 -1.18
C ILE A 65 -2.28 7.28 -1.68
N LYS A 66 -1.85 8.15 -0.77
CA LYS A 66 -1.11 9.38 -1.10
C LYS A 66 0.40 9.11 -1.10
N THR A 67 1.10 9.70 -2.06
CA THR A 67 2.57 9.70 -2.07
C THR A 67 3.09 10.90 -1.29
N VAL A 68 3.88 10.66 -0.24
CA VAL A 68 4.63 11.70 0.47
C VAL A 68 6.06 11.68 -0.08
N ARG A 69 6.40 12.69 -0.90
CA ARG A 69 7.69 12.73 -1.61
C ARG A 69 8.86 12.67 -0.61
N GLY A 70 9.83 11.80 -0.87
CA GLY A 70 10.98 11.58 0.01
C GLY A 70 10.71 10.69 1.22
N GLU A 71 9.46 10.59 1.69
CA GLU A 71 9.14 9.86 2.92
C GLU A 71 8.51 8.48 2.66
N GLY A 72 7.54 8.39 1.76
CA GLY A 72 6.84 7.12 1.49
C GLY A 72 5.38 7.30 1.09
N TYR A 73 4.50 6.52 1.71
CA TYR A 73 3.08 6.47 1.37
C TYR A 73 2.20 6.60 2.60
N LEU A 74 1.06 7.25 2.43
CA LEU A 74 0.04 7.40 3.46
C LEU A 74 -1.28 6.85 2.95
N PHE A 75 -1.97 6.08 3.80
CA PHE A 75 -3.34 5.67 3.53
C PHE A 75 -4.31 6.67 4.14
N ASP A 76 -5.06 7.35 3.29
CA ASP A 76 -6.08 8.31 3.67
C ASP A 76 -7.42 7.60 3.80
N ALA A 77 -7.61 6.95 4.95
CA ALA A 77 -8.88 6.36 5.32
C ALA A 77 -9.83 7.48 5.71
N ARG A 78 -10.48 8.15 4.75
CA ARG A 78 -11.58 9.05 5.10
C ARG A 78 -12.57 8.28 5.95
N GLU A 79 -12.85 8.76 7.17
CA GLU A 79 -13.91 8.20 8.00
C GLU A 79 -15.17 8.19 7.13
N LEU A 80 -15.71 7.00 6.88
CA LEU A 80 -17.03 6.84 6.29
C LEU A 80 -18.02 7.33 7.34
N GLY A 81 -18.26 8.64 7.34
CA GLY A 81 -19.38 9.25 8.04
C GLY A 81 -20.71 8.83 7.43
#